data_AF-A0A971ZTW1-F1
#
_entry.id   AF-A0A971ZTW1-F1
#
_cell.length_a   1.000
_cell.length_b   1.000
_cell.length_c   1.000
_cell.angle_alpha   90.00
_cell.angle_beta   90.00
_cell.angle_gamma   90.00
#
_symmetry.space_group_name_H-M   'P 1'
#
loop_
_entity.id
_entity.type
_entity.pdbx_description
1 polymer ?
#
loop_
_entity_poly.entity_id
_entity_poly.type
_entity_poly.pdbx_seq_one_letter_code
_entity_poly.pdbx_strand_id
1 'polypeptide(L)'
;MSDMMKNTGPRPEWLREMADFEDSCRSISVGGMAADLGMLGAPPAESRSVFGRLIEFARRSKGLSVEQLAEQADVDLAEIVEIERKQNAVPQLRTVYQLANALKLPAGKLVEVAGLATTRPEISNAALRFAARSEPTTTLSPAEREAFEEFVKVLVQASDAG
;
A
#
# COMPACT_ATOMS: atom_id res chain seq x y z
N MET A 1 -32.13 -35.39 49.62
CA MET A 1 -32.15 -33.96 49.26
C MET A 1 -30.85 -33.65 48.55
N SER A 2 -30.79 -33.95 47.26
CA SER A 2 -29.62 -33.71 46.41
C SER A 2 -29.72 -32.31 45.82
N ASP A 3 -29.03 -31.36 46.43
CA ASP A 3 -28.96 -29.99 45.92
C ASP A 3 -27.59 -29.80 45.24
N MET A 4 -27.59 -30.07 43.93
CA MET A 4 -27.19 -29.07 42.96
C MET A 4 -25.74 -28.54 43.07
N MET A 5 -24.79 -29.30 42.51
CA MET A 5 -23.55 -28.73 41.97
C MET A 5 -23.91 -27.85 40.75
N LYS A 6 -24.39 -26.63 41.01
CA LYS A 6 -24.49 -25.59 39.98
C LYS A 6 -23.07 -25.18 39.60
N ASN A 7 -22.67 -25.60 38.41
CA ASN A 7 -21.50 -25.12 37.70
C ASN A 7 -21.55 -23.59 37.60
N THR A 8 -20.87 -22.88 38.49
CA THR A 8 -20.76 -21.41 38.47
C THR A 8 -19.65 -21.01 37.49
N GLY A 9 -19.82 -21.41 36.23
CA GLY A 9 -19.10 -20.80 35.13
C GLY A 9 -19.62 -19.37 34.90
N PRO A 10 -18.81 -18.49 34.30
CA PRO A 10 -19.26 -17.16 33.93
C PRO A 10 -20.52 -17.22 33.08
N ARG A 11 -21.48 -16.32 33.34
CA ARG A 11 -22.76 -16.30 32.63
C ARG A 11 -22.52 -16.03 31.14
N PRO A 12 -23.28 -16.65 30.22
CA PRO A 12 -23.08 -16.47 28.78
C PRO A 12 -23.16 -15.00 28.31
N GLU A 13 -23.99 -14.19 28.96
CA GLU A 13 -24.08 -12.75 28.69
C GLU A 13 -22.81 -12.01 29.11
N TRP A 14 -22.26 -12.35 30.28
CA TRP A 14 -21.00 -11.78 30.76
C TRP A 14 -19.83 -12.17 29.85
N LEU A 15 -19.81 -13.40 29.31
CA LEU A 15 -18.77 -13.82 28.35
C LEU A 15 -18.84 -13.03 27.04
N ARG A 16 -20.04 -12.70 26.56
CA ARG A 16 -20.20 -11.87 25.35
C ARG A 16 -19.81 -10.42 25.60
N GLU A 17 -20.25 -9.86 26.72
CA GLU A 17 -19.89 -8.51 27.14
C GLU A 17 -18.36 -8.35 27.30
N MET A 18 -17.70 -9.35 27.89
CA MET A 18 -16.24 -9.35 28.04
C MET A 18 -15.52 -9.60 26.71
N ALA A 19 -16.07 -10.41 25.80
CA ALA A 19 -15.51 -10.59 24.45
C ALA A 19 -15.59 -9.30 23.63
N ASP A 20 -16.71 -8.58 23.68
CA ASP A 20 -16.88 -7.29 23.01
C ASP A 20 -15.93 -6.23 23.60
N PHE A 21 -15.66 -6.30 24.91
CA PHE A 21 -14.70 -5.43 25.59
C PHE A 21 -13.25 -5.75 25.20
N GLU A 22 -12.88 -7.03 25.08
CA GLU A 22 -11.56 -7.46 24.59
C GLU A 22 -11.33 -7.07 23.12
N ASP A 23 -12.36 -7.14 22.27
CA ASP A 23 -12.29 -6.71 20.86
C ASP A 23 -12.09 -5.19 20.72
N SER A 24 -12.52 -4.42 21.73
CA SER A 24 -12.25 -2.97 21.83
C SER A 24 -10.81 -2.66 22.29
N CYS A 25 -10.14 -3.60 22.95
CA CYS A 25 -8.77 -3.45 23.44
C CYS A 25 -7.78 -3.86 22.35
N ARG A 26 -7.47 -2.93 21.44
CA ARG A 26 -6.56 -3.14 20.30
C ARG A 26 -5.17 -3.71 20.65
N SER A 27 -4.71 -3.58 21.89
CA SER A 27 -3.37 -3.99 22.29
C SER A 27 -3.31 -4.65 23.68
N ILE A 28 -2.71 -5.85 23.73
CA ILE A 28 -2.42 -6.61 24.96
C ILE A 28 -0.98 -6.42 25.46
N SER A 29 -0.27 -5.43 24.92
CA SER A 29 1.13 -5.15 25.25
C SER A 29 1.36 -3.66 25.46
N VAL A 30 2.35 -3.33 26.30
CA VAL A 30 2.76 -1.94 26.57
C VAL A 30 3.18 -1.22 25.28
N GLY A 31 3.74 -1.94 24.31
CA GLY A 31 4.11 -1.40 23.00
C GLY A 31 2.91 -1.01 22.14
N GLY A 32 1.86 -1.82 22.11
CA GLY A 32 0.65 -1.50 21.35
C GLY A 32 -0.11 -0.30 21.96
N MET A 33 -0.19 -0.21 23.29
CA MET A 33 -0.84 0.92 23.96
C MET A 33 -0.09 2.24 23.71
N ALA A 34 1.24 2.20 23.66
CA ALA A 34 2.05 3.37 23.34
C ALA A 34 1.91 3.79 21.86
N ALA A 35 1.63 2.86 20.95
CA ALA A 35 1.29 3.16 19.56
C ALA A 35 -0.14 3.74 19.43
N ASP A 36 -1.13 3.15 20.11
CA ASP A 36 -2.52 3.63 20.13
C ASP A 36 -2.63 5.06 20.71
N LEU A 37 -1.80 5.37 21.71
CA LEU A 37 -1.68 6.71 22.30
C LEU A 37 -0.79 7.67 21.50
N GLY A 38 -0.23 7.23 20.37
CA GLY A 38 0.66 8.03 19.52
C GLY A 38 1.98 8.45 20.20
N MET A 39 2.34 7.80 21.31
CA MET A 39 3.57 8.08 22.07
C MET A 39 4.79 7.43 21.45
N LEU A 40 4.58 6.28 20.80
CA LEU A 40 5.47 5.81 19.77
C LEU A 40 5.02 6.50 18.49
N GLY A 41 5.82 7.44 17.98
CA GLY A 41 5.68 7.80 16.58
C GLY A 41 5.69 6.49 15.81
N ALA A 42 4.67 6.27 14.97
CA ALA A 42 4.74 5.17 14.00
C ALA A 42 6.16 5.23 13.41
N PRO A 43 6.94 4.12 13.37
CA PRO A 43 8.19 4.15 12.65
C PRO A 43 7.84 4.79 11.31
N PRO A 44 8.49 5.90 10.91
CA PRO A 44 8.02 6.71 9.79
C PRO A 44 7.73 5.73 8.69
N ALA A 45 6.45 5.52 8.38
CA ALA A 45 6.05 4.39 7.54
C ALA A 45 6.90 4.56 6.29
N GLU A 46 7.90 3.69 6.10
CA GLU A 46 9.07 4.04 5.29
C GLU A 46 8.55 4.69 4.03
N SER A 47 8.82 6.00 3.88
CA SER A 47 7.97 6.85 3.04
C SER A 47 8.29 6.52 1.59
N ARG A 48 7.66 5.47 1.06
CA ARG A 48 7.92 4.95 -0.29
C ARG A 48 7.68 6.06 -1.29
N SER A 49 8.53 6.12 -2.32
CA SER A 49 8.29 7.05 -3.42
C SER A 49 6.92 6.77 -4.04
N VAL A 50 6.26 7.81 -4.56
CA VAL A 50 4.98 7.64 -5.27
C VAL A 50 5.15 6.69 -6.47
N PHE A 51 6.32 6.78 -7.13
CA PHE A 51 6.71 5.85 -8.18
C PHE A 51 6.74 4.40 -7.67
N GLY A 52 7.48 4.12 -6.60
CA GLY A 52 7.58 2.79 -6.01
C GLY A 52 6.23 2.20 -5.63
N ARG A 53 5.35 3.01 -5.04
CA ARG A 53 4.00 2.60 -4.67
C ARG A 53 3.11 2.35 -5.90
N LEU A 54 3.25 3.15 -6.97
CA LEU A 54 2.56 2.92 -8.24
C LEU A 54 2.97 1.57 -8.86
N ILE A 55 4.27 1.25 -8.87
CA ILE A 55 4.79 -0.02 -9.41
C ILE A 55 4.27 -1.21 -8.61
N GLU A 56 4.35 -1.16 -7.27
CA GLU A 56 3.84 -2.21 -6.38
C GLU A 56 2.35 -2.48 -6.63
N PHE A 57 1.54 -1.42 -6.74
CA PHE A 57 0.11 -1.54 -6.97
C PHE A 57 -0.22 -2.08 -8.37
N ALA A 58 0.45 -1.59 -9.41
CA ALA A 58 0.27 -2.06 -10.78
C ALA A 58 0.67 -3.53 -10.94
N ARG A 59 1.70 -3.97 -10.21
CA ARG A 59 2.11 -5.37 -10.15
C ARG A 59 1.04 -6.24 -9.48
N ARG A 60 0.58 -5.82 -8.30
CA ARG A 60 -0.43 -6.56 -7.51
C ARG A 60 -1.78 -6.63 -8.21
N SER A 61 -2.21 -5.57 -8.90
CA SER A 61 -3.47 -5.56 -9.67
C SER A 61 -3.48 -6.57 -10.82
N LYS A 62 -2.29 -6.95 -11.31
CA LYS A 62 -2.09 -8.01 -12.32
C LYS A 62 -1.83 -9.39 -11.70
N GLY A 63 -1.81 -9.50 -10.37
CA GLY A 63 -1.52 -10.75 -9.67
C GLY A 63 -0.07 -11.23 -9.80
N LEU A 64 0.87 -10.34 -10.13
CA LEU A 64 2.28 -10.69 -10.33
C LEU A 64 3.05 -10.71 -9.01
N SER A 65 3.91 -11.71 -8.80
CA SER A 65 4.97 -11.66 -7.78
C SER A 65 6.07 -10.68 -8.19
N VAL A 66 6.95 -10.32 -7.25
CA VAL A 66 8.08 -9.42 -7.53
C VAL A 66 9.03 -10.05 -8.56
N GLU A 67 9.28 -11.35 -8.42
CA GLU A 67 10.09 -12.17 -9.34
C GLU A 67 9.46 -12.22 -10.73
N GLN A 68 8.15 -12.41 -10.82
CA GLN A 68 7.43 -12.41 -12.11
C GLN A 68 7.51 -11.04 -12.80
N LEU A 69 7.43 -9.94 -12.05
CA LEU A 69 7.61 -8.61 -12.64
C LEU A 69 9.04 -8.40 -13.12
N ALA A 70 10.04 -8.78 -12.33
CA ALA A 70 11.45 -8.67 -12.69
C ALA A 70 11.74 -9.42 -13.99
N GLU A 71 11.25 -10.65 -14.11
CA GLU A 71 11.37 -11.46 -15.34
C GLU A 71 10.63 -10.84 -16.52
N GLN A 72 9.37 -10.42 -16.36
CA GLN A 72 8.58 -9.84 -17.46
C GLN A 72 9.10 -8.48 -17.94
N ALA A 73 9.69 -7.69 -17.04
CA ALA A 73 10.25 -6.38 -17.36
C ALA A 73 11.70 -6.45 -17.85
N ASP A 74 12.39 -7.60 -17.72
CA ASP A 74 13.84 -7.72 -17.95
C ASP A 74 14.63 -6.73 -17.07
N VAL A 75 14.31 -6.73 -15.77
CA VAL A 75 14.92 -5.87 -14.73
C VAL A 75 15.40 -6.74 -13.57
N ASP A 76 16.50 -6.35 -12.93
CA ASP A 76 17.03 -7.10 -11.78
C ASP A 76 16.03 -7.13 -10.61
N LEU A 77 15.88 -8.29 -9.97
CA LEU A 77 14.98 -8.48 -8.84
C LEU A 77 15.28 -7.50 -7.69
N ALA A 78 16.55 -7.29 -7.37
CA ALA A 78 16.95 -6.36 -6.32
C ALA A 78 16.56 -4.93 -6.67
N GLU A 79 16.65 -4.53 -7.94
CA GLU A 79 16.22 -3.22 -8.41
C GLU A 79 14.70 -3.03 -8.24
N ILE A 80 13.88 -4.03 -8.55
CA ILE A 80 12.42 -3.97 -8.29
C ILE A 80 12.13 -3.83 -6.79
N VAL A 81 12.82 -4.60 -5.95
CA VAL A 81 12.67 -4.52 -4.49
C VAL A 81 13.07 -3.13 -3.97
N GLU A 82 14.16 -2.56 -4.48
CA GLU A 82 14.59 -1.21 -4.13
C GLU A 82 13.57 -0.15 -4.56
N ILE A 83 13.06 -0.26 -5.80
CA ILE A 83 12.04 0.64 -6.35
C ILE A 83 10.77 0.63 -5.48
N GLU A 84 10.25 -0.54 -5.13
CA GLU A 84 9.00 -0.65 -4.38
C GLU A 84 9.14 -0.23 -2.91
N ARG A 85 10.33 -0.37 -2.31
CA ARG A 85 10.52 -0.19 -0.86
C ARG A 85 11.19 1.11 -0.46
N LYS A 86 12.12 1.64 -1.25
CA LYS A 86 12.92 2.80 -0.85
C LYS A 86 12.26 4.12 -1.23
N GLN A 87 12.39 5.12 -0.35
CA GLN A 87 11.94 6.49 -0.61
C GLN A 87 12.71 7.17 -1.75
N ASN A 88 14.02 6.91 -1.81
CA ASN A 88 14.96 7.62 -2.69
C ASN A 88 15.46 6.74 -3.84
N ALA A 89 14.70 5.70 -4.22
CA ALA A 89 15.03 4.93 -5.41
C ALA A 89 14.92 5.84 -6.64
N VAL A 90 16.03 6.00 -7.36
CA VAL A 90 16.07 6.73 -8.63
C VAL A 90 16.28 5.70 -9.73
N PRO A 91 15.20 5.17 -10.35
CA PRO A 91 15.32 4.18 -11.41
C PRO A 91 15.99 4.80 -12.63
N GLN A 92 16.72 3.99 -13.39
CA GLN A 92 17.24 4.44 -14.68
C GLN A 92 16.09 4.64 -15.67
N LEU A 93 16.27 5.54 -16.63
CA LEU A 93 15.26 5.78 -17.68
C LEU A 93 14.88 4.48 -18.41
N ARG A 94 15.86 3.61 -18.68
CA ARG A 94 15.65 2.28 -19.26
C ARG A 94 14.68 1.44 -18.40
N THR A 95 14.94 1.35 -17.10
CA THR A 95 14.10 0.61 -16.13
C THR A 95 12.67 1.13 -16.14
N VAL A 96 12.48 2.45 -16.19
CA VAL A 96 11.14 3.07 -16.25
C VAL A 96 10.38 2.65 -17.51
N TYR A 97 11.03 2.63 -18.69
CA TYR A 97 10.41 2.15 -19.94
C TYR A 97 10.09 0.65 -19.91
N GLN A 98 11.00 -0.16 -19.36
CA GLN A 98 10.81 -1.60 -19.19
C GLN A 98 9.59 -1.90 -18.31
N LEU A 99 9.48 -1.22 -17.17
CA LEU A 99 8.34 -1.35 -16.26
C LEU A 99 7.04 -0.87 -16.88
N ALA A 100 7.07 0.26 -17.60
CA ALA A 100 5.90 0.76 -18.33
C ALA A 100 5.36 -0.29 -19.33
N ASN A 101 6.25 -0.94 -20.07
CA ASN A 101 5.88 -1.95 -21.07
C ASN A 101 5.32 -3.24 -20.45
N ALA A 102 5.92 -3.72 -19.35
CA ALA A 102 5.45 -4.91 -18.63
C ALA A 102 4.09 -4.64 -17.97
N LEU A 103 3.95 -3.48 -17.32
CA LEU A 103 2.74 -3.10 -16.59
C LEU A 103 1.65 -2.47 -17.47
N LYS A 104 1.92 -2.24 -18.76
CA LYS A 104 1.01 -1.57 -19.70
C LYS A 104 0.57 -0.18 -19.21
N LEU A 105 1.54 0.60 -18.73
CA LEU A 105 1.35 1.97 -18.28
C LEU A 105 1.97 2.97 -19.26
N PRO A 106 1.47 4.23 -19.36
CA PRO A 106 2.03 5.23 -20.25
C PRO A 106 3.46 5.63 -19.86
N ALA A 107 4.45 5.25 -20.68
CA ALA A 107 5.87 5.39 -20.33
C ALA A 107 6.30 6.84 -20.06
N GLY A 108 5.88 7.79 -20.91
CA GLY A 108 6.22 9.21 -20.72
C GLY A 108 5.74 9.78 -19.39
N LYS A 109 4.57 9.31 -18.91
CA LYS A 109 4.02 9.74 -17.63
C LYS A 109 4.69 9.06 -16.45
N LEU A 110 5.12 7.81 -16.62
CA LEU A 110 5.95 7.11 -15.64
C LEU A 110 7.29 7.82 -15.42
N VAL A 111 7.89 8.38 -16.48
CA VAL A 111 9.11 9.21 -16.39
C VAL A 111 8.87 10.48 -15.58
N GLU A 112 7.74 11.16 -15.79
CA GLU A 112 7.36 12.34 -14.99
C GLU A 112 7.14 12.00 -13.50
N VAL A 113 6.48 10.87 -13.21
CA VAL A 113 6.24 10.39 -11.83
C VAL A 113 7.52 9.92 -11.14
N ALA A 114 8.46 9.36 -11.92
CA ALA A 114 9.80 8.99 -11.43
C ALA A 114 10.70 10.21 -11.15
N GLY A 115 10.24 11.44 -11.43
CA GLY A 115 11.02 12.67 -11.25
C GLY A 115 12.13 12.85 -12.30
N LEU A 116 12.05 12.13 -13.43
CA LEU A 116 13.04 12.17 -14.50
C LEU A 116 12.72 13.22 -15.59
N ALA A 117 11.58 13.90 -15.48
CA ALA A 117 11.14 14.97 -16.37
C ALA A 117 10.32 16.03 -15.61
N THR A 118 10.09 17.18 -16.22
CA THR A 118 9.19 18.22 -15.66
C THR A 118 7.78 17.67 -15.51
N THR A 119 7.35 17.48 -14.26
CA THR A 119 6.02 16.95 -13.95
C THR A 119 4.95 18.02 -14.11
N ARG A 120 3.86 17.69 -14.81
CA ARG A 120 2.71 18.59 -14.91
C ARG A 120 1.88 18.65 -13.61
N PRO A 121 1.24 19.80 -13.28
CA PRO A 121 0.52 19.97 -12.01
C PRO A 121 -0.59 18.94 -11.76
N GLU A 122 -1.31 18.52 -12.82
CA GLU A 122 -2.36 17.53 -12.75
C GLU A 122 -1.84 16.14 -12.31
N ILE A 123 -0.66 15.77 -12.78
CA ILE A 123 -0.01 14.50 -12.41
C ILE A 123 0.50 14.58 -10.97
N SER A 124 1.14 15.69 -10.60
CA SER A 124 1.60 15.91 -9.21
C SER A 124 0.46 15.88 -8.21
N ASN A 125 -0.69 16.50 -8.52
CA ASN A 125 -1.86 16.49 -7.66
C ASN A 125 -2.48 15.09 -7.52
N ALA A 126 -2.56 14.33 -8.62
CA ALA A 126 -3.06 12.96 -8.58
C ALA A 126 -2.12 12.03 -7.81
N ALA A 127 -0.81 12.16 -8.01
CA ALA A 127 0.23 11.47 -7.26
C ALA A 127 0.12 11.73 -5.74
N LEU A 128 -0.13 12.97 -5.34
CA LEU A 128 -0.31 13.35 -3.93
C LEU A 128 -1.58 12.73 -3.33
N ARG A 129 -2.71 12.76 -4.05
CA ARG A 129 -3.97 12.13 -3.61
C ARG A 129 -3.83 10.62 -3.48
N PHE A 130 -3.16 9.99 -4.44
CA PHE A 130 -2.84 8.56 -4.40
C PHE A 130 -2.03 8.24 -3.15
N ALA A 131 -0.93 8.96 -2.90
CA ALA A 131 -0.07 8.76 -1.73
C ALA A 131 -0.83 8.90 -0.40
N ALA A 132 -1.75 9.87 -0.30
CA ALA A 132 -2.54 10.12 0.90
C ALA A 132 -3.56 9.02 1.22
N ARG A 133 -3.98 8.21 0.23
CA ARG A 133 -5.02 7.18 0.38
C ARG A 133 -4.51 5.74 0.34
N SER A 134 -3.21 5.55 0.07
CA SER A 134 -2.62 4.22 -0.13
C SER A 134 -1.70 3.84 1.02
N GLU A 135 -2.30 3.37 2.12
CA GLU A 135 -1.57 2.73 3.21
C GLU A 135 -1.15 1.29 2.86
N PRO A 136 -0.07 0.75 3.44
CA PRO A 136 0.37 -0.60 3.14
C PRO A 136 -0.55 -1.64 3.81
N THR A 137 -1.39 -2.30 3.02
CA THR A 137 -2.12 -3.50 3.44
C THR A 137 -1.72 -4.72 2.60
N THR A 138 -1.71 -5.91 3.20
CA THR A 138 -1.42 -7.18 2.50
C THR A 138 -2.40 -7.46 1.34
N THR A 139 -3.59 -6.88 1.40
CA THR A 139 -4.65 -7.00 0.39
C THR A 139 -5.22 -5.61 0.11
N LEU A 140 -5.18 -5.16 -1.15
CA LEU A 140 -5.65 -3.83 -1.55
C LEU A 140 -7.08 -3.59 -1.03
N SER A 141 -7.25 -2.59 -0.16
CA SER A 141 -8.57 -2.17 0.28
C SER A 141 -9.38 -1.60 -0.90
N PRO A 142 -10.73 -1.57 -0.84
CA PRO A 142 -11.53 -0.98 -1.90
C PRO A 142 -11.17 0.48 -2.21
N ALA A 143 -10.90 1.27 -1.17
CA ALA A 143 -10.49 2.67 -1.31
C ALA A 143 -9.09 2.84 -1.94
N GLU A 144 -8.16 1.94 -1.60
CA GLU A 144 -6.83 1.90 -2.21
C GLU A 144 -6.89 1.58 -3.70
N ARG A 145 -7.75 0.62 -4.08
CA ARG A 145 -7.96 0.25 -5.48
C ARG A 145 -8.57 1.40 -6.27
N GLU A 146 -9.59 2.05 -5.72
CA GLU A 146 -10.22 3.22 -6.34
C GLU A 146 -9.21 4.35 -6.57
N ALA A 147 -8.40 4.68 -5.56
CA ALA A 147 -7.36 5.71 -5.68
C ALA A 147 -6.31 5.36 -6.75
N PHE A 148 -5.94 4.08 -6.86
CA PHE A 148 -5.03 3.60 -7.91
C PHE A 148 -5.65 3.74 -9.30
N GLU A 149 -6.90 3.29 -9.49
CA GLU A 149 -7.60 3.37 -10.77
C GLU A 149 -7.82 4.81 -11.22
N GLU A 150 -8.16 5.72 -10.29
CA GLU A 150 -8.26 7.16 -10.56
C GLU A 150 -6.91 7.73 -11.02
N PHE A 151 -5.82 7.37 -10.34
CA PHE A 151 -4.49 7.85 -10.73
C PHE A 151 -4.07 7.32 -12.11
N VAL A 152 -4.26 6.02 -12.38
CA VAL A 152 -3.98 5.43 -13.69
C VAL A 152 -4.80 6.10 -14.80
N LYS A 153 -6.07 6.42 -14.55
CA LYS A 153 -6.91 7.15 -15.51
C LYS A 153 -6.32 8.52 -15.86
N VAL A 154 -5.82 9.27 -14.89
CA VAL A 154 -5.13 10.55 -15.13
C VAL A 154 -3.88 10.35 -15.98
N LEU A 155 -3.09 9.30 -15.72
CA LEU A 155 -1.90 8.99 -16.52
C LEU A 155 -2.27 8.71 -17.98
N VAL A 156 -3.33 7.95 -18.24
CA VAL A 156 -3.79 7.64 -19.61
C VAL A 156 -4.30 8.90 -20.31
N GLN A 157 -5.19 9.68 -19.67
CA GLN A 157 -5.74 10.90 -20.27
C GLN A 157 -4.67 11.96 -20.57
N ALA A 158 -3.67 12.08 -19.70
CA ALA A 158 -2.56 13.00 -19.92
C ALA A 158 -1.63 12.55 -21.06
N SER A 159 -1.66 11.27 -21.45
CA SER A 159 -0.93 10.73 -22.60
C SER A 159 -1.61 11.07 -23.93
N ASP A 160 -2.95 11.14 -23.97
CA ASP A 160 -3.72 11.43 -25.18
C ASP A 160 -3.78 12.93 -25.51
N ALA A 161 -3.42 13.78 -24.56
CA ALA A 161 -3.45 15.25 -24.67
C ALA A 161 -2.13 15.88 -25.11
N GLY A 162 -1.14 15.09 -25.57
CA GLY A 162 0.17 15.54 -26.06
C GLY A 162 0.42 15.06 -27.47
#